data_AF-A0A1B9NTF8-F1
#
_entry.id   AF-A0A1B9NTF8-F1
#
_cell.length_a   1.000
_cell.length_b   1.000
_cell.length_c   1.000
_cell.angle_alpha   90.00
_cell.angle_beta   90.00
_cell.angle_gamma   90.00
#
_symmetry.space_group_name_H-M   'P 1'
#
loop_
_entity.id
_entity.type
_entity.pdbx_description
1 polymer ?
#
loop_
_entity_poly.entity_id
_entity_poly.type
_entity_poly.pdbx_seq_one_letter_code
_entity_poly.pdbx_strand_id
1 'polypeptide(L)'
;MSLLITDAGIAASIQAAELGVSYKITHIAMGATGYVPTHNQTTLRDEIARKAITQGSVPTLGHLHFEVLFDGDIEYEAREIGYFLEDGTLFAVDSRDGDIISIKRSDTVITEVFDLTLSGSEIETITVEIIGAANATERVAGIANIITNDQVDAGIDDSAFLTIKKMIRAFDAPYLINKLVNNLWLKLAAKIFPVGAAIPWFTDIAPDGFGIMKNQAFDLIANPELAKIWPDGIIPDMRGRGVIGKEEGETVGAYEEGQVKEHGHPGSIVSSTDLGTKTTNTDTHYHTYQKMRAAHSNQHGQNPWTTYGTETKNTSSDSHYHTVAIGSHAHAVMIALFGALKNTINHRKVNWIVRMA
;
A
#
# COMPACT_ATOMS: atom_id res chain seq x y z
N MET A 1 40.54 26.95 -56.20
CA MET A 1 39.86 26.30 -55.06
C MET A 1 40.37 27.03 -53.84
N SER A 2 39.52 27.83 -53.20
CA SER A 2 39.90 28.91 -52.27
C SER A 2 39.66 28.61 -50.80
N LEU A 3 39.02 27.48 -50.49
CA LEU A 3 38.78 27.03 -49.13
C LEU A 3 40.08 26.50 -48.51
N LEU A 4 40.41 26.99 -47.32
CA LEU A 4 41.56 26.60 -46.52
C LEU A 4 41.14 26.33 -45.06
N ILE A 5 41.54 25.20 -44.50
CA ILE A 5 41.42 24.93 -43.07
C ILE A 5 42.66 25.54 -42.38
N THR A 6 42.45 26.36 -41.36
CA THR A 6 43.53 27.06 -40.67
C THR A 6 44.32 26.11 -39.75
N ASP A 7 45.54 26.49 -39.38
CA ASP A 7 46.34 25.75 -38.40
C ASP A 7 45.61 25.65 -37.05
N ALA A 8 44.87 26.71 -36.68
CA ALA A 8 44.04 26.73 -35.48
C ALA A 8 42.85 25.76 -35.58
N GLY A 9 42.21 25.67 -36.75
CA GLY A 9 41.13 24.72 -37.03
C GLY A 9 41.61 23.27 -36.99
N ILE A 10 42.78 22.99 -37.56
CA ILE A 10 43.42 21.67 -37.49
C ILE A 10 43.75 21.32 -36.03
N ALA A 11 44.39 22.23 -35.29
CA ALA A 11 44.70 22.02 -33.88
C ALA A 11 43.44 21.75 -33.04
N ALA A 12 42.35 22.49 -33.29
CA ALA A 12 41.07 22.28 -32.63
C ALA A 12 40.47 20.90 -32.96
N SER A 13 40.59 20.43 -34.20
CA SER A 13 40.12 19.10 -34.59
C SER A 13 40.89 17.96 -33.92
N ILE A 14 42.22 18.10 -33.79
CA ILE A 14 43.09 17.14 -33.08
C ILE A 14 42.73 17.12 -31.60
N GLN A 15 42.56 18.30 -30.98
CA GLN A 15 42.17 18.40 -29.58
C GLN A 15 40.81 17.76 -29.32
N ALA A 16 39.82 17.99 -30.19
CA ALA A 16 38.52 17.34 -30.10
C ALA A 16 38.64 15.82 -30.17
N ALA A 17 39.51 15.29 -31.04
CA ALA A 17 39.78 13.85 -31.14
C ALA A 17 40.44 13.27 -29.87
N GLU A 18 41.45 13.96 -29.32
CA GLU A 18 42.11 13.56 -28.06
C GLU A 18 41.13 13.53 -26.88
N LEU A 19 40.17 14.45 -26.85
CA LEU A 19 39.13 14.53 -25.83
C LEU A 19 37.94 13.58 -26.10
N GLY A 20 37.87 12.95 -27.27
CA GLY A 20 36.74 12.11 -27.67
C GLY A 20 35.43 12.88 -27.83
N VAL A 21 35.50 14.17 -28.18
CA VAL A 21 34.34 15.05 -28.37
C VAL A 21 34.30 15.59 -29.80
N SER A 22 33.22 16.28 -30.14
CA SER A 22 33.13 17.05 -31.38
C SER A 22 32.99 18.53 -31.09
N TYR A 23 33.73 19.36 -31.83
CA TYR A 23 33.55 20.80 -31.77
C TYR A 23 32.57 21.25 -32.85
N LYS A 24 31.80 22.28 -32.52
CA LYS A 24 30.71 22.78 -33.37
C LYS A 24 31.12 24.08 -34.05
N ILE A 25 30.93 24.15 -35.35
CA ILE A 25 30.83 25.43 -36.06
C ILE A 25 29.48 26.04 -35.70
N THR A 26 29.49 27.24 -35.13
CA THR A 26 28.30 27.94 -34.60
C THR A 26 28.03 29.26 -35.33
N HIS A 27 29.06 29.85 -35.95
CA HIS A 27 28.96 31.14 -36.62
C HIS A 27 29.61 31.12 -38.00
N ILE A 28 28.98 31.85 -38.94
CA ILE A 28 29.57 32.18 -40.23
C ILE A 28 29.80 33.69 -40.26
N ALA A 29 30.97 34.10 -40.73
CA ALA A 29 31.29 35.48 -40.96
C ALA A 29 31.57 35.76 -42.44
N MET A 30 31.26 36.99 -42.85
CA MET A 30 31.44 37.54 -44.18
C MET A 30 32.44 38.68 -44.12
N GLY A 31 33.34 38.76 -45.08
CA GLY A 31 34.27 39.89 -45.21
C GLY A 31 34.41 40.44 -46.63
N ALA A 32 34.89 41.68 -46.74
CA ALA A 32 34.88 42.44 -47.99
C ALA A 32 36.08 42.16 -48.91
N THR A 33 37.18 41.67 -48.36
CA THR A 33 38.45 41.56 -49.08
C THR A 33 38.65 40.14 -49.65
N GLY A 34 39.01 40.06 -50.93
CA GLY A 34 39.41 38.82 -51.59
C GLY A 34 40.93 38.64 -51.59
N TYR A 35 41.42 37.43 -51.30
CA TYR A 35 42.84 37.11 -51.26
C TYR A 35 43.05 35.58 -51.29
N VAL A 36 44.31 35.15 -51.38
CA VAL A 36 44.68 33.73 -51.16
C VAL A 36 44.85 33.48 -49.66
N PRO A 37 44.02 32.63 -49.02
CA PRO A 37 44.14 32.35 -47.59
C PRO A 37 45.49 31.78 -47.18
N THR A 38 45.91 32.04 -45.93
CA THR A 38 47.13 31.50 -45.33
C THR A 38 46.81 30.63 -44.12
N HIS A 39 47.59 29.57 -43.91
CA HIS A 39 47.33 28.58 -42.87
C HIS A 39 47.30 29.17 -41.45
N ASN A 40 48.13 30.18 -41.19
CA ASN A 40 48.26 30.82 -39.87
C ASN A 40 47.17 31.87 -39.54
N GLN A 41 46.11 31.99 -40.35
CA GLN A 41 45.05 32.95 -40.08
C GLN A 41 44.21 32.59 -38.86
N THR A 42 43.93 33.58 -38.03
CA THR A 42 43.04 33.48 -36.87
C THR A 42 41.82 34.38 -36.97
N THR A 43 41.79 35.28 -37.96
CA THR A 43 40.71 36.23 -38.24
C THR A 43 40.56 36.43 -39.75
N LEU A 44 39.37 36.87 -40.17
CA LEU A 44 39.14 37.41 -41.52
C LEU A 44 39.87 38.75 -41.68
N ARG A 45 40.22 39.14 -42.92
CA ARG A 45 41.00 40.37 -43.14
C ARG A 45 40.14 41.62 -43.02
N ASP A 46 38.87 41.52 -43.39
CA ASP A 46 37.93 42.64 -43.37
C ASP A 46 36.52 42.12 -43.06
N GLU A 47 36.32 41.61 -41.84
CA GLU A 47 35.03 41.08 -41.37
C GLU A 47 33.97 42.18 -41.31
N ILE A 48 32.87 41.98 -42.04
CA ILE A 48 31.74 42.90 -42.11
C ILE A 48 30.59 42.44 -41.22
N ALA A 49 30.30 41.16 -41.23
CA ALA A 49 29.17 40.59 -40.50
C ALA A 49 29.49 39.18 -40.02
N ARG A 50 29.09 38.87 -38.79
CA ARG A 50 29.13 37.51 -38.23
C ARG A 50 27.76 37.18 -37.67
N LYS A 51 27.21 36.05 -38.08
CA LYS A 51 25.88 35.59 -37.69
C LYS A 51 25.95 34.14 -37.19
N ALA A 52 25.15 33.85 -36.17
CA ALA A 52 24.95 32.48 -35.72
C ALA A 52 24.23 31.68 -36.82
N ILE A 53 24.59 30.41 -36.94
CA ILE A 53 23.94 29.48 -37.86
C ILE A 53 22.49 29.28 -37.43
N THR A 54 21.56 29.37 -38.38
CA THR A 54 20.13 29.16 -38.11
C THR A 54 19.73 27.70 -38.22
N GLN A 55 20.42 26.93 -39.06
CA GLN A 55 20.22 25.50 -39.19
C GLN A 55 21.51 24.81 -39.63
N GLY A 56 21.81 23.67 -39.02
CA GLY A 56 22.95 22.83 -39.38
C GLY A 56 22.51 21.41 -39.69
N SER A 57 23.16 20.77 -40.66
CA SER A 57 23.08 19.31 -40.82
C SER A 57 24.41 18.73 -41.29
N VAL A 58 24.59 17.42 -41.09
CA VAL A 58 25.73 16.65 -41.60
C VAL A 58 25.16 15.55 -42.50
N PRO A 59 24.89 15.84 -43.78
CA PRO A 59 24.21 14.89 -44.66
C PRO A 59 24.97 13.57 -44.83
N THR A 60 26.29 13.64 -44.86
CA THR A 60 27.23 12.50 -44.92
C THR A 60 28.52 12.87 -44.16
N LEU A 61 29.31 11.87 -43.74
CA LEU A 61 30.54 12.10 -42.98
C LEU A 61 31.47 13.07 -43.74
N GLY A 62 31.92 14.13 -43.07
CA GLY A 62 32.79 15.15 -43.66
C GLY A 62 32.08 16.15 -44.58
N HIS A 63 30.76 16.10 -44.73
CA HIS A 63 29.99 17.13 -45.44
C HIS A 63 29.15 17.89 -44.43
N LEU A 64 29.52 19.14 -44.17
CA LEU A 64 28.81 20.01 -43.24
C LEU A 64 27.97 21.01 -44.04
N HIS A 65 26.70 21.08 -43.72
CA HIS A 65 25.73 21.96 -44.35
C HIS A 65 25.20 22.97 -43.32
N PHE A 66 25.17 24.25 -43.70
CA PHE A 66 24.79 25.35 -42.81
C PHE A 66 23.83 26.29 -43.52
N GLU A 67 22.80 26.75 -42.83
CA GLU A 67 21.98 27.88 -43.23
C GLU A 67 22.19 29.04 -42.27
N VAL A 68 22.28 30.25 -42.81
CA VAL A 68 22.48 31.47 -42.02
C VAL A 68 21.53 32.55 -42.53
N LEU A 69 20.79 33.16 -41.60
CA LEU A 69 19.94 34.31 -41.87
C LEU A 69 20.73 35.61 -41.67
N PHE A 70 20.87 36.40 -42.74
CA PHE A 70 21.40 37.75 -42.69
C PHE A 70 20.25 38.76 -42.80
N ASP A 71 19.75 39.17 -41.63
CA ASP A 71 18.55 39.99 -41.44
C ASP A 71 18.81 41.43 -40.96
N GLY A 72 20.07 41.83 -40.79
CA GLY A 72 20.43 43.20 -40.39
C GLY A 72 20.52 44.18 -41.57
N ASP A 73 20.65 45.48 -41.30
CA ASP A 73 20.63 46.54 -42.33
C ASP A 73 22.00 46.75 -43.03
N ILE A 74 23.00 45.94 -42.71
CA ILE A 74 24.34 46.05 -43.29
C ILE A 74 24.29 45.58 -44.75
N GLU A 75 24.77 46.44 -45.65
CA GLU A 75 24.96 46.17 -47.07
C GLU A 75 26.41 45.74 -47.35
N TYR A 76 26.58 44.69 -48.14
CA TYR A 76 27.90 44.16 -48.45
C TYR A 76 27.98 43.40 -49.78
N GLU A 77 29.20 43.36 -50.31
CA GLU A 77 29.64 42.42 -51.35
C GLU A 77 30.79 41.59 -50.75
N ALA A 78 30.45 40.42 -50.21
CA ALA A 78 31.40 39.58 -49.49
C ALA A 78 32.30 38.81 -50.48
N ARG A 79 33.59 38.75 -50.17
CA ARG A 79 34.64 38.06 -50.94
C ARG A 79 35.42 37.04 -50.11
N GLU A 80 35.19 37.02 -48.81
CA GLU A 80 35.69 36.00 -47.88
C GLU A 80 34.57 35.50 -46.96
N ILE A 81 34.62 34.22 -46.62
CA ILE A 81 33.76 33.54 -45.66
C ILE A 81 34.65 32.92 -44.58
N GLY A 82 34.30 33.15 -43.32
CA GLY A 82 34.93 32.52 -42.16
C GLY A 82 33.98 31.57 -41.45
N TYR A 83 34.43 30.34 -41.18
CA TYR A 83 33.71 29.34 -40.42
C TYR A 83 34.25 29.32 -38.98
N PHE A 84 33.43 29.65 -38.00
CA PHE A 84 33.86 29.82 -36.61
C PHE A 84 33.29 28.76 -35.67
N LEU A 85 34.15 28.22 -34.81
CA LEU A 85 33.76 27.34 -33.71
C LEU A 85 33.06 28.12 -32.59
N GLU A 86 32.37 27.39 -31.70
CA GLU A 86 31.71 27.94 -30.48
C GLU A 86 32.63 28.79 -29.60
N ASP A 87 33.92 28.44 -29.52
CA ASP A 87 34.92 29.17 -28.73
C ASP A 87 35.50 30.41 -29.45
N GLY A 88 35.03 30.69 -30.67
CA GLY A 88 35.50 31.79 -31.51
C GLY A 88 36.71 31.47 -32.39
N THR A 89 37.21 30.23 -32.39
CA THR A 89 38.30 29.79 -33.27
C THR A 89 37.86 29.84 -34.74
N LEU A 90 38.67 30.49 -35.59
CA LEU A 90 38.49 30.48 -37.04
C LEU A 90 38.91 29.11 -37.59
N PHE A 91 37.94 28.24 -37.88
CA PHE A 91 38.18 26.88 -38.33
C PHE A 91 38.67 26.83 -39.79
N ALA A 92 37.95 27.51 -40.69
CA ALA A 92 38.26 27.55 -42.11
C ALA A 92 37.94 28.91 -42.71
N VAL A 93 38.61 29.23 -43.80
CA VAL A 93 38.40 30.44 -44.60
C VAL A 93 38.21 30.06 -46.05
N ASP A 94 37.18 30.57 -46.69
CA ASP A 94 37.05 30.56 -48.15
C ASP A 94 37.14 32.00 -48.66
N SER A 95 38.23 32.36 -49.34
CA SER A 95 38.41 33.69 -49.92
C SER A 95 38.76 33.59 -51.39
N ARG A 96 38.01 34.27 -52.24
CA ARG A 96 38.28 34.31 -53.68
C ARG A 96 39.04 35.57 -54.01
N ASP A 97 40.13 35.43 -54.76
CA ASP A 97 41.00 36.54 -55.16
C ASP A 97 40.31 37.48 -56.16
N GLY A 98 39.42 38.33 -55.64
CA GLY A 98 38.69 39.36 -56.39
C GLY A 98 37.22 39.04 -56.68
N ASP A 99 36.80 37.77 -56.63
CA ASP A 99 35.41 37.38 -56.93
C ASP A 99 34.47 37.61 -55.74
N ILE A 100 33.25 38.06 -56.06
CA ILE A 100 32.18 38.21 -55.07
C ILE A 100 31.55 36.83 -54.81
N ILE A 101 31.42 36.48 -53.54
CA ILE A 101 30.81 35.24 -53.06
C ILE A 101 29.35 35.45 -52.69
N SER A 102 29.03 36.58 -52.03
CA SER A 102 27.68 36.92 -51.58
C SER A 102 27.43 38.42 -51.71
N ILE A 103 26.18 38.80 -52.00
CA ILE A 103 25.73 40.19 -52.07
C ILE A 103 24.46 40.34 -51.25
N LYS A 104 24.44 41.36 -50.38
CA LYS A 104 23.25 41.75 -49.62
C LYS A 104 23.05 43.26 -49.71
N ARG A 105 21.80 43.69 -49.97
CA ARG A 105 21.41 45.11 -49.88
C ARG A 105 20.82 45.43 -48.50
N SER A 106 20.84 46.71 -48.16
CA SER A 106 20.38 47.21 -46.85
C SER A 106 18.91 46.90 -46.54
N ASP A 107 18.05 46.78 -47.55
CA ASP A 107 16.61 46.54 -47.42
C ASP A 107 16.17 45.09 -47.70
N THR A 108 17.13 44.17 -47.88
CA THR A 108 16.85 42.75 -48.16
C THR A 108 17.30 41.86 -47.03
N VAL A 109 16.48 40.89 -46.66
CA VAL A 109 16.86 39.74 -45.84
C VAL A 109 17.26 38.60 -46.77
N ILE A 110 18.43 38.01 -46.54
CA ILE A 110 18.89 36.84 -47.30
C ILE A 110 19.14 35.67 -46.36
N THR A 111 18.74 34.48 -46.79
CA THR A 111 19.18 33.22 -46.20
C THR A 111 20.20 32.63 -47.15
N GLU A 112 21.40 32.39 -46.64
CA GLU A 112 22.46 31.78 -47.42
C GLU A 112 22.78 30.39 -46.90
N VAL A 113 23.06 29.51 -47.85
CA VAL A 113 23.36 28.10 -47.63
C VAL A 113 24.84 27.89 -47.95
N PHE A 114 25.56 27.32 -47.00
CA PHE A 114 26.98 27.00 -47.15
C PHE A 114 27.18 25.49 -47.03
N ASP A 115 28.04 24.96 -47.89
CA ASP A 115 28.48 23.56 -47.83
C ASP A 115 30.00 23.53 -47.63
N LEU A 116 30.43 23.02 -46.48
CA LEU A 116 31.84 22.77 -46.17
C LEU A 116 32.12 21.28 -46.32
N THR A 117 32.86 20.94 -47.37
CA THR A 117 33.28 19.59 -47.65
C THR A 117 34.68 19.35 -47.11
N LEU A 118 34.78 18.55 -46.06
CA LEU A 118 36.00 18.07 -45.41
C LEU A 118 36.51 16.75 -46.01
N SER A 119 35.82 16.19 -46.99
CA SER A 119 36.21 14.92 -47.63
C SER A 119 37.57 15.09 -48.33
N GLY A 120 38.60 14.41 -47.80
CA GLY A 120 40.00 14.57 -48.18
C GLY A 120 40.90 15.10 -47.04
N SER A 121 40.31 15.57 -45.94
CA SER A 121 40.99 15.81 -44.66
C SER A 121 40.83 14.61 -43.72
N GLU A 122 41.71 14.46 -42.73
CA GLU A 122 41.60 13.44 -41.66
C GLU A 122 40.63 13.88 -40.53
N ILE A 123 39.81 14.91 -40.76
CA ILE A 123 38.98 15.54 -39.74
C ILE A 123 37.59 14.89 -39.68
N GLU A 124 37.32 14.16 -38.60
CA GLU A 124 36.01 13.54 -38.30
C GLU A 124 35.30 14.16 -37.09
N THR A 125 35.99 15.04 -36.36
CA THR A 125 35.57 15.55 -35.05
C THR A 125 34.92 16.94 -35.08
N ILE A 126 34.69 17.49 -36.27
CA ILE A 126 34.04 18.79 -36.43
C ILE A 126 32.63 18.57 -36.94
N THR A 127 31.67 19.18 -36.26
CA THR A 127 30.25 19.13 -36.59
C THR A 127 29.67 20.54 -36.64
N VAL A 128 28.38 20.66 -36.90
CA VAL A 128 27.65 21.94 -36.93
C VAL A 128 26.70 22.04 -35.75
N GLU A 129 26.47 23.25 -35.27
CA GLU A 129 25.35 23.52 -34.37
C GLU A 129 24.00 23.28 -35.06
N ILE A 130 23.31 22.21 -34.64
CA ILE A 130 21.95 21.90 -35.09
C ILE A 130 20.99 22.73 -34.24
N ILE A 131 20.81 24.00 -34.59
CA ILE A 131 19.74 24.81 -34.00
C ILE A 131 18.44 24.44 -34.73
N GLY A 132 17.53 23.77 -34.03
CA GLY A 132 16.16 23.63 -34.49
C GLY A 132 15.52 25.02 -34.52
N ALA A 133 14.87 25.38 -35.63
CA ALA A 133 14.20 26.67 -35.77
C ALA A 133 13.37 27.04 -34.54
N ALA A 134 13.40 28.32 -34.15
CA ALA A 134 12.80 28.81 -32.92
C ALA A 134 11.31 28.44 -32.83
N ASN A 135 10.91 27.90 -31.67
CA ASN A 135 9.52 27.54 -31.43
C ASN A 135 8.63 28.79 -31.35
N ALA A 136 7.39 28.66 -31.80
CA ALA A 136 6.37 29.68 -31.60
C ALA A 136 6.13 29.91 -30.10
N THR A 137 5.98 31.17 -29.70
CA THR A 137 5.56 31.57 -28.35
C THR A 137 4.30 32.41 -28.45
N GLU A 138 3.66 32.73 -27.32
CA GLU A 138 2.48 33.62 -27.29
C GLU A 138 2.74 35.01 -27.91
N ARG A 139 4.02 35.41 -28.01
CA ARG A 139 4.43 36.75 -28.46
C ARG A 139 5.24 36.77 -29.75
N VAL A 140 5.75 35.62 -30.21
CA VAL A 140 6.70 35.53 -31.33
C VAL A 140 6.32 34.38 -32.24
N ALA A 141 6.24 34.66 -33.55
CA ALA A 141 6.03 33.64 -34.57
C ALA A 141 7.23 32.69 -34.65
N GLY A 142 6.96 31.40 -34.81
CA GLY A 142 7.98 30.34 -34.89
C GLY A 142 7.34 29.00 -35.27
N ILE A 143 8.04 27.90 -35.04
CA ILE A 143 7.51 26.55 -35.31
C ILE A 143 6.62 26.09 -34.15
N ALA A 144 5.40 25.67 -34.45
CA ALA A 144 4.47 25.13 -33.46
C ALA A 144 4.89 23.72 -33.04
N ASN A 145 5.29 23.55 -31.77
CA ASN A 145 5.58 22.23 -31.22
C ASN A 145 4.28 21.49 -30.89
N ILE A 146 4.23 20.18 -31.18
CA ILE A 146 3.06 19.34 -30.89
C ILE A 146 3.31 18.57 -29.58
N ILE A 147 2.49 18.84 -28.57
CA ILE A 147 2.58 18.21 -27.24
C ILE A 147 2.46 16.68 -27.32
N THR A 148 3.25 15.91 -26.57
CA THR A 148 3.14 14.43 -26.54
C THR A 148 1.92 13.95 -25.73
N ASN A 149 1.54 12.67 -25.85
CA ASN A 149 0.41 12.13 -25.07
C ASN A 149 0.64 12.20 -23.56
N ASP A 150 1.89 11.94 -23.12
CA ASP A 150 2.27 11.94 -21.71
C ASP A 150 2.23 13.36 -21.12
N GLN A 151 2.68 14.34 -21.90
CA GLN A 151 2.59 15.76 -21.51
C GLN A 151 1.13 16.24 -21.42
N VAL A 152 0.24 15.77 -22.30
CA VAL A 152 -1.21 16.04 -22.19
C VAL A 152 -1.78 15.42 -20.92
N ASP A 153 -1.33 14.22 -20.55
CA ASP A 153 -1.81 13.53 -19.35
C ASP A 153 -1.36 14.26 -18.07
N ALA A 154 -0.13 14.76 -18.07
CA ALA A 154 0.46 15.55 -16.99
C ALA A 154 -0.12 16.96 -16.89
N GLY A 155 -0.43 17.60 -18.03
CA GLY A 155 -1.06 18.93 -18.07
C GLY A 155 -0.16 20.07 -17.57
N ILE A 156 1.15 19.99 -17.83
CA ILE A 156 2.14 20.93 -17.28
C ILE A 156 2.86 21.81 -18.32
N ASP A 157 2.70 21.51 -19.62
CA ASP A 157 3.38 22.23 -20.71
C ASP A 157 2.41 23.19 -21.40
N ASP A 158 2.66 24.48 -21.21
CA ASP A 158 1.86 25.58 -21.76
C ASP A 158 2.45 26.14 -23.08
N SER A 159 3.56 25.56 -23.55
CA SER A 159 4.31 26.05 -24.72
C SER A 159 4.05 25.26 -26.01
N ALA A 160 3.18 24.24 -25.95
CA ALA A 160 2.95 23.30 -27.04
C ALA A 160 1.47 23.17 -27.43
N PHE A 161 1.21 22.86 -28.69
CA PHE A 161 -0.12 22.80 -29.27
C PHE A 161 -0.72 21.38 -29.21
N LEU A 162 -2.02 21.30 -28.90
CA LEU A 162 -2.80 20.07 -28.91
C LEU A 162 -3.37 19.78 -30.30
N THR A 163 -3.25 18.54 -30.79
CA THR A 163 -3.90 18.12 -32.05
C THR A 163 -5.35 17.68 -31.81
N ILE A 164 -6.19 17.72 -32.86
CA ILE A 164 -7.59 17.25 -32.79
C ILE A 164 -7.67 15.81 -32.26
N LYS A 165 -6.79 14.92 -32.71
CA LYS A 165 -6.76 13.52 -32.25
C LYS A 165 -6.47 13.41 -30.75
N LYS A 166 -5.53 14.22 -30.24
CA LYS A 166 -5.16 14.24 -28.81
C LYS A 166 -6.25 14.89 -27.96
N MET A 167 -6.92 15.90 -28.50
CA MET A 167 -8.10 16.52 -27.89
C MET A 167 -9.25 15.52 -27.77
N ILE A 168 -9.60 14.83 -28.85
CA ILE A 168 -10.65 13.79 -28.83
C ILE A 168 -10.28 12.70 -27.81
N ARG A 169 -9.03 12.24 -27.78
CA ARG A 169 -8.55 11.29 -26.75
C ARG A 169 -8.74 11.83 -25.33
N ALA A 170 -8.35 13.07 -25.06
CA ALA A 170 -8.46 13.67 -23.74
C ALA A 170 -9.92 13.81 -23.26
N PHE A 171 -10.87 13.92 -24.20
CA PHE A 171 -12.31 13.94 -23.93
C PHE A 171 -13.01 12.59 -24.15
N ASP A 172 -12.28 11.55 -24.54
CA ASP A 172 -12.86 10.26 -24.83
C ASP A 172 -13.38 9.61 -23.54
N ALA A 173 -14.59 9.06 -23.59
CA ALA A 173 -15.27 8.57 -22.40
C ALA A 173 -14.47 7.47 -21.66
N PRO A 174 -13.88 6.46 -22.33
CA PRO A 174 -12.99 5.49 -21.68
C PRO A 174 -11.77 6.12 -21.00
N TYR A 175 -11.15 7.13 -21.62
CA TYR A 175 -9.99 7.82 -21.04
C TYR A 175 -10.40 8.60 -19.79
N LEU A 176 -11.49 9.36 -19.85
CA LEU A 176 -12.02 10.11 -18.71
C LEU A 176 -12.50 9.19 -17.58
N ILE A 177 -13.21 8.09 -17.91
CA ILE A 177 -13.64 7.10 -16.92
C ILE A 177 -12.43 6.49 -16.22
N ASN A 178 -11.40 6.06 -16.96
CA ASN A 178 -10.17 5.53 -16.35
C ASN A 178 -9.49 6.58 -15.45
N LYS A 179 -9.39 7.83 -15.90
CA LYS A 179 -8.79 8.92 -15.12
C LYS A 179 -9.59 9.19 -13.84
N LEU A 180 -10.92 9.18 -13.90
CA LEU A 180 -11.81 9.33 -12.74
C LEU A 180 -11.70 8.13 -11.80
N VAL A 181 -11.72 6.91 -12.33
CA VAL A 181 -11.62 5.69 -11.52
C VAL A 181 -10.29 5.63 -10.78
N ASN A 182 -9.18 5.86 -11.46
CA ASN A 182 -7.85 5.76 -10.87
C ASN A 182 -7.52 6.91 -9.93
N ASN A 183 -7.91 8.15 -10.27
CA ASN A 183 -7.52 9.31 -9.48
C ASN A 183 -8.51 9.70 -8.38
N LEU A 184 -9.78 9.31 -8.51
CA LEU A 184 -10.81 9.62 -7.53
C LEU A 184 -11.35 8.35 -6.87
N TRP A 185 -11.94 7.45 -7.65
CA TRP A 185 -12.72 6.34 -7.08
C TRP A 185 -11.86 5.33 -6.32
N LEU A 186 -10.71 4.90 -6.84
CA LEU A 186 -9.84 3.95 -6.15
C LEU A 186 -9.25 4.54 -4.87
N LYS A 187 -8.82 5.81 -4.91
CA LYS A 187 -8.31 6.52 -3.73
C LYS A 187 -9.42 6.71 -2.68
N LEU A 188 -10.64 6.97 -3.11
CA LEU A 188 -11.80 7.10 -2.23
C LEU A 188 -12.22 5.73 -1.67
N ALA A 189 -12.27 4.68 -2.49
CA ALA A 189 -12.60 3.33 -2.07
C ALA A 189 -11.61 2.81 -1.01
N ALA A 190 -10.32 3.12 -1.15
CA ALA A 190 -9.31 2.82 -0.14
C ALA A 190 -9.55 3.53 1.20
N LYS A 191 -10.19 4.71 1.21
CA LYS A 191 -10.59 5.40 2.43
C LYS A 191 -11.90 4.87 3.04
N ILE A 192 -12.81 4.36 2.22
CA ILE A 192 -14.10 3.82 2.68
C ILE A 192 -13.92 2.46 3.34
N PHE A 193 -13.13 1.58 2.73
CA PHE A 193 -12.78 0.27 3.28
C PHE A 193 -11.29 0.00 3.04
N PRO A 194 -10.43 0.20 4.05
CA PRO A 194 -8.98 0.07 3.89
C PRO A 194 -8.55 -1.38 3.69
N VAL A 195 -7.35 -1.57 3.17
CA VAL A 195 -6.68 -2.89 3.11
C VAL A 195 -6.61 -3.47 4.54
N GLY A 196 -6.76 -4.78 4.69
CA GLY A 196 -6.74 -5.48 5.99
C GLY A 196 -8.06 -5.48 6.76
N ALA A 197 -9.05 -4.66 6.40
CA ALA A 197 -10.35 -4.71 7.04
C ALA A 197 -11.11 -6.00 6.65
N ALA A 198 -11.67 -6.68 7.65
CA ALA A 198 -12.41 -7.93 7.48
C ALA A 198 -13.82 -7.66 6.94
N ILE A 199 -14.17 -8.27 5.81
CA ILE A 199 -15.46 -8.08 5.12
C ILE A 199 -16.28 -9.37 5.22
N PRO A 200 -17.53 -9.32 5.69
CA PRO A 200 -18.44 -10.47 5.64
C PRO A 200 -18.93 -10.69 4.21
N TRP A 201 -18.71 -11.89 3.67
CA TRP A 201 -19.03 -12.26 2.29
C TRP A 201 -19.94 -13.50 2.22
N PHE A 202 -21.03 -13.40 1.45
CA PHE A 202 -22.12 -14.38 1.45
C PHE A 202 -21.98 -15.50 0.40
N THR A 203 -20.81 -15.64 -0.22
CA THR A 203 -20.52 -16.73 -1.17
C THR A 203 -19.21 -17.44 -0.84
N ASP A 204 -19.03 -18.64 -1.41
CA ASP A 204 -17.84 -19.48 -1.14
C ASP A 204 -16.57 -19.04 -1.89
N ILE A 205 -16.75 -18.26 -2.97
CA ILE A 205 -15.67 -17.75 -3.81
C ILE A 205 -15.48 -16.26 -3.49
N ALA A 206 -14.26 -15.87 -3.15
CA ALA A 206 -13.89 -14.47 -3.00
C ALA A 206 -13.80 -13.79 -4.37
N PRO A 207 -14.19 -12.51 -4.50
CA PRO A 207 -13.99 -11.75 -5.74
C PRO A 207 -12.49 -11.58 -6.06
N ASP A 208 -12.20 -11.26 -7.33
CA ASP A 208 -10.83 -10.94 -7.76
C ASP A 208 -10.25 -9.79 -6.92
N GLY A 209 -8.99 -9.97 -6.48
CA GLY A 209 -8.32 -9.03 -5.58
C GLY A 209 -8.68 -9.20 -4.09
N PHE A 210 -9.40 -10.25 -3.72
CA PHE A 210 -9.71 -10.57 -2.32
C PHE A 210 -9.26 -11.98 -1.94
N GLY A 211 -8.79 -12.14 -0.70
CA GLY A 211 -8.43 -13.41 -0.10
C GLY A 211 -9.42 -13.78 1.02
N ILE A 212 -9.76 -15.06 1.15
CA ILE A 212 -10.56 -15.54 2.29
C ILE A 212 -9.65 -15.70 3.52
N MET A 213 -10.04 -15.18 4.68
CA MET A 213 -9.23 -15.16 5.91
C MET A 213 -9.20 -16.54 6.61
N LYS A 214 -8.20 -17.38 6.28
CA LYS A 214 -8.11 -18.80 6.67
C LYS A 214 -6.69 -19.22 7.09
N ASN A 215 -5.90 -18.32 7.67
CA ASN A 215 -4.51 -18.60 8.10
C ASN A 215 -3.52 -18.90 6.97
N GLN A 216 -3.75 -18.35 5.79
CA GLN A 216 -2.85 -18.50 4.65
C GLN A 216 -1.75 -17.44 4.68
N ALA A 217 -0.58 -17.81 4.16
CA ALA A 217 0.49 -16.86 3.89
C ALA A 217 0.17 -15.98 2.66
N PHE A 218 0.77 -14.80 2.60
CA PHE A 218 0.74 -13.91 1.44
C PHE A 218 2.14 -13.34 1.16
N ASP A 219 2.35 -12.90 -0.09
CA ASP A 219 3.60 -12.29 -0.51
C ASP A 219 3.67 -10.82 -0.06
N LEU A 220 4.68 -10.50 0.75
CA LEU A 220 4.91 -9.18 1.34
C LEU A 220 5.28 -8.10 0.31
N ILE A 221 5.96 -8.50 -0.77
CA ILE A 221 6.38 -7.59 -1.84
C ILE A 221 5.20 -7.30 -2.76
N ALA A 222 4.40 -8.32 -3.09
CA ALA A 222 3.24 -8.16 -3.94
C ALA A 222 2.06 -7.47 -3.22
N ASN A 223 1.98 -7.53 -1.88
CA ASN A 223 0.89 -6.93 -1.09
C ASN A 223 1.42 -6.03 0.05
N PRO A 224 2.10 -4.91 -0.27
CA PRO A 224 2.81 -4.10 0.70
C PRO A 224 1.88 -3.40 1.70
N GLU A 225 0.64 -3.08 1.33
CA GLU A 225 -0.32 -2.48 2.26
C GLU A 225 -0.85 -3.49 3.29
N LEU A 226 -0.97 -4.76 2.90
CA LEU A 226 -1.36 -5.84 3.80
C LEU A 226 -0.21 -6.18 4.76
N ALA A 227 1.03 -6.13 4.29
CA ALA A 227 2.24 -6.33 5.11
C ALA A 227 2.38 -5.31 6.25
N LYS A 228 1.84 -4.10 6.11
CA LYS A 228 1.80 -3.11 7.22
C LYS A 228 0.90 -3.55 8.38
N ILE A 229 -0.09 -4.41 8.10
CA ILE A 229 -1.09 -4.87 9.07
C ILE A 229 -0.67 -6.22 9.66
N TRP A 230 -0.19 -7.12 8.81
CA TRP A 230 0.34 -8.43 9.19
C TRP A 230 1.78 -8.59 8.68
N PRO A 231 2.79 -8.09 9.42
CA PRO A 231 4.19 -8.12 8.99
C PRO A 231 4.80 -9.51 8.91
N ASP A 232 4.17 -10.51 9.55
CA ASP A 232 4.54 -11.92 9.46
C ASP A 232 4.12 -12.57 8.14
N GLY A 233 3.36 -11.85 7.30
CA GLY A 233 2.87 -12.36 6.02
C GLY A 233 1.74 -13.38 6.17
N ILE A 234 1.02 -13.40 7.30
CA ILE A 234 -0.05 -14.37 7.56
C ILE A 234 -1.38 -13.64 7.78
N ILE A 235 -2.40 -14.00 7.01
CA ILE A 235 -3.77 -13.49 7.21
C ILE A 235 -4.43 -14.29 8.35
N PRO A 236 -4.99 -13.66 9.39
CA PRO A 236 -5.63 -14.37 10.51
C PRO A 236 -6.72 -15.36 10.08
N ASP A 237 -6.82 -16.49 10.79
CA ASP A 237 -7.98 -17.37 10.65
C ASP A 237 -9.22 -16.71 11.27
N MET A 238 -10.26 -16.47 10.47
CA MET A 238 -11.53 -15.91 10.98
C MET A 238 -12.68 -16.93 10.94
N ARG A 239 -12.40 -18.19 10.60
CA ARG A 239 -13.45 -19.23 10.56
C ARG A 239 -14.04 -19.46 11.95
N GLY A 240 -15.36 -19.28 12.06
CA GLY A 240 -16.08 -19.45 13.32
C GLY A 240 -15.83 -18.35 14.35
N ARG A 241 -15.22 -17.22 13.95
CA ARG A 241 -14.92 -16.09 14.82
C ARG A 241 -15.78 -14.89 14.48
N GLY A 242 -16.22 -14.17 15.51
CA GLY A 242 -16.76 -12.82 15.42
C GLY A 242 -15.68 -11.78 15.73
N VAL A 243 -15.98 -10.51 15.50
CA VAL A 243 -15.13 -9.39 15.92
C VAL A 243 -15.86 -8.58 16.99
N ILE A 244 -15.12 -8.13 17.99
CA ILE A 244 -15.56 -7.21 19.03
C ILE A 244 -14.61 -6.02 19.05
N GLY A 245 -15.13 -4.83 19.38
CA GLY A 245 -14.26 -3.67 19.60
C GLY A 245 -13.39 -3.91 20.83
N LYS A 246 -12.09 -3.70 20.70
CA LYS A 246 -11.16 -3.82 21.83
C LYS A 246 -11.46 -2.78 22.91
N GLU A 247 -11.18 -3.12 24.15
CA GLU A 247 -11.14 -2.18 25.27
C GLU A 247 -9.79 -1.43 25.32
N GLU A 248 -9.66 -0.50 26.26
CA GLU A 248 -8.41 0.19 26.52
C GLU A 248 -7.41 -0.78 27.17
N GLY A 249 -6.13 -0.74 26.73
CA GLY A 249 -5.10 -1.67 27.20
C GLY A 249 -5.08 -3.05 26.51
N GLU A 250 -6.14 -3.43 25.77
CA GLU A 250 -6.17 -4.67 25.00
C GLU A 250 -5.39 -4.58 23.67
N THR A 251 -4.86 -5.74 23.25
CA THR A 251 -4.12 -5.92 22.00
C THR A 251 -5.07 -6.19 20.83
N VAL A 252 -4.95 -5.39 19.76
CA VAL A 252 -5.72 -5.60 18.51
C VAL A 252 -5.46 -6.99 17.94
N GLY A 253 -6.52 -7.73 17.63
CA GLY A 253 -6.42 -9.03 16.97
C GLY A 253 -6.10 -10.21 17.91
N ALA A 254 -6.05 -9.98 19.23
CA ALA A 254 -5.95 -11.06 20.20
C ALA A 254 -7.16 -12.01 20.07
N TYR A 255 -6.90 -13.33 20.20
CA TYR A 255 -7.94 -14.34 20.24
C TYR A 255 -8.39 -14.60 21.67
N GLU A 256 -9.70 -14.60 21.89
CA GLU A 256 -10.31 -14.95 23.17
C GLU A 256 -11.42 -15.98 22.96
N GLU A 257 -11.45 -17.00 23.82
CA GLU A 257 -12.50 -18.01 23.81
C GLU A 257 -13.76 -17.45 24.46
N GLY A 258 -14.92 -17.70 23.85
CA GLY A 258 -16.20 -17.25 24.42
C GLY A 258 -16.51 -17.91 25.76
N GLN A 259 -16.89 -17.11 26.76
CA GLN A 259 -17.20 -17.58 28.12
C GLN A 259 -18.68 -17.44 28.48
N VAL A 260 -19.14 -18.25 29.43
CA VAL A 260 -20.48 -18.10 30.02
C VAL A 260 -20.39 -16.97 31.02
N LYS A 261 -21.32 -16.01 30.95
CA LYS A 261 -21.40 -14.94 31.95
C LYS A 261 -21.66 -15.55 33.33
N GLU A 262 -20.96 -15.04 34.33
CA GLU A 262 -21.17 -15.43 35.73
C GLU A 262 -22.66 -15.38 36.11
N HIS A 263 -23.15 -16.45 36.73
CA HIS A 263 -24.52 -16.56 37.23
C HIS A 263 -24.62 -17.62 38.35
N GLY A 264 -25.76 -17.62 39.05
CA GLY A 264 -26.11 -18.62 40.06
C GLY A 264 -27.49 -19.23 39.83
N HIS A 265 -27.87 -20.20 40.67
CA HIS A 265 -29.14 -20.93 40.58
C HIS A 265 -30.01 -20.68 41.84
N PRO A 266 -30.65 -19.49 41.96
CA PRO A 266 -31.50 -19.19 43.10
C PRO A 266 -32.69 -20.15 43.17
N GLY A 267 -33.12 -20.51 44.37
CA GLY A 267 -34.23 -21.44 44.58
C GLY A 267 -33.86 -22.92 44.45
N SER A 268 -32.57 -23.26 44.38
CA SER A 268 -32.12 -24.64 44.52
C SER A 268 -32.47 -25.16 45.93
N ILE A 269 -33.37 -26.15 46.00
CA ILE A 269 -33.84 -26.76 47.26
C ILE A 269 -33.55 -28.25 47.30
N VAL A 270 -33.21 -28.76 48.49
CA VAL A 270 -33.22 -30.20 48.79
C VAL A 270 -34.51 -30.48 49.54
N SER A 271 -35.32 -31.42 49.06
CA SER A 271 -36.59 -31.76 49.70
C SER A 271 -36.38 -32.51 51.02
N SER A 272 -37.31 -32.33 51.97
CA SER A 272 -37.34 -33.14 53.18
C SER A 272 -37.66 -34.60 52.86
N THR A 273 -36.98 -35.52 53.56
CA THR A 273 -37.23 -36.96 53.47
C THR A 273 -37.65 -37.48 54.84
N ASP A 274 -38.88 -37.97 54.95
CA ASP A 274 -39.35 -38.66 56.14
C ASP A 274 -38.80 -40.11 56.17
N LEU A 275 -38.01 -40.44 57.19
CA LEU A 275 -37.43 -41.77 57.38
C LEU A 275 -38.39 -42.74 58.09
N GLY A 276 -39.59 -42.27 58.45
CA GLY A 276 -40.60 -43.01 59.17
C GLY A 276 -40.27 -43.20 60.66
N THR A 277 -41.15 -43.93 61.36
CA THR A 277 -40.99 -44.26 62.78
C THR A 277 -40.39 -45.66 62.96
N LYS A 278 -39.41 -45.81 63.86
CA LYS A 278 -38.85 -47.11 64.28
C LYS A 278 -39.06 -47.27 65.80
N THR A 279 -39.47 -48.46 66.25
CA THR A 279 -39.71 -48.76 67.67
C THR A 279 -38.72 -49.81 68.16
N THR A 280 -38.24 -49.66 69.39
CA THR A 280 -37.55 -50.74 70.11
C THR A 280 -38.57 -51.83 70.48
N ASN A 281 -38.13 -53.08 70.68
CA ASN A 281 -39.01 -54.09 71.25
C ASN A 281 -39.38 -53.72 72.70
N THR A 282 -40.60 -54.05 73.11
CA THR A 282 -41.07 -53.88 74.49
C THR A 282 -41.24 -55.26 75.12
N ASP A 283 -40.84 -55.42 76.38
CA ASP A 283 -41.09 -56.63 77.15
C ASP A 283 -41.71 -56.28 78.52
N THR A 284 -42.74 -57.03 78.90
CA THR A 284 -43.42 -56.93 80.20
C THR A 284 -43.03 -58.15 81.01
N HIS A 285 -42.55 -57.94 82.24
CA HIS A 285 -42.19 -59.05 83.11
C HIS A 285 -42.88 -58.95 84.47
N TYR A 286 -43.14 -60.12 85.06
CA TYR A 286 -43.92 -60.28 86.28
C TYR A 286 -43.05 -60.82 87.41
N HIS A 287 -43.15 -60.18 88.58
CA HIS A 287 -42.60 -60.70 89.82
C HIS A 287 -43.74 -61.17 90.71
N THR A 288 -43.59 -62.37 91.29
CA THR A 288 -44.56 -62.93 92.22
C THR A 288 -43.90 -63.14 93.57
N TYR A 289 -44.55 -62.65 94.62
CA TYR A 289 -44.11 -62.89 95.99
C TYR A 289 -45.27 -63.42 96.82
N GLN A 290 -45.00 -64.48 97.57
CA GLN A 290 -45.96 -65.12 98.45
C GLN A 290 -45.61 -64.83 99.91
N LYS A 291 -46.60 -64.40 100.67
CA LYS A 291 -46.51 -64.29 102.13
C LYS A 291 -47.60 -65.10 102.80
N MET A 292 -47.30 -65.62 103.99
CA MET A 292 -48.31 -66.26 104.83
C MET A 292 -49.16 -65.18 105.49
N ARG A 293 -50.48 -65.29 105.34
CA ARG A 293 -51.44 -64.42 106.01
C ARG A 293 -52.21 -65.26 107.03
N ALA A 294 -52.12 -64.87 108.29
CA ALA A 294 -52.94 -65.43 109.36
C ALA A 294 -54.10 -64.47 109.66
N ALA A 295 -55.33 -64.97 109.61
CA ALA A 295 -56.51 -64.24 110.03
C ALA A 295 -57.04 -64.87 111.33
N HIS A 296 -57.19 -64.04 112.36
CA HIS A 296 -57.74 -64.47 113.65
C HIS A 296 -59.18 -63.97 113.74
N SER A 297 -60.12 -64.88 113.98
CA SER A 297 -61.50 -64.52 114.28
C SER A 297 -61.75 -64.75 115.77
N ASN A 298 -62.43 -63.82 116.43
CA ASN A 298 -62.78 -63.93 117.84
C ASN A 298 -64.30 -63.75 117.96
N GLN A 299 -65.04 -64.85 117.90
CA GLN A 299 -66.48 -64.84 118.19
C GLN A 299 -66.71 -65.21 119.65
N HIS A 300 -67.40 -64.33 120.39
CA HIS A 300 -67.64 -64.48 121.82
C HIS A 300 -68.49 -65.74 122.08
N GLY A 301 -67.88 -66.75 122.70
CA GLY A 301 -68.55 -68.01 123.06
C GLY A 301 -68.12 -69.26 122.30
N GLN A 302 -67.16 -69.17 121.37
CA GLN A 302 -66.53 -70.34 120.74
C GLN A 302 -65.00 -70.24 120.78
N ASN A 303 -64.31 -71.39 120.80
CA ASN A 303 -62.84 -71.46 120.80
C ASN A 303 -62.29 -70.75 119.54
N PRO A 304 -61.35 -69.81 119.66
CA PRO A 304 -60.83 -69.11 118.50
C PRO A 304 -60.08 -70.07 117.58
N TRP A 305 -60.34 -69.96 116.27
CA TRP A 305 -59.66 -70.72 115.23
C TRP A 305 -58.81 -69.77 114.38
N THR A 306 -57.53 -70.09 114.21
CA THR A 306 -56.61 -69.37 113.33
C THR A 306 -56.57 -70.08 111.99
N THR A 307 -56.95 -69.37 110.93
CA THR A 307 -56.83 -69.89 109.57
C THR A 307 -55.58 -69.31 108.92
N TYR A 308 -54.69 -70.19 108.45
CA TYR A 308 -53.52 -69.83 107.68
C TYR A 308 -53.84 -69.94 106.19
N GLY A 309 -53.63 -68.86 105.44
CA GLY A 309 -53.72 -68.85 103.99
C GLY A 309 -52.44 -68.31 103.37
N THR A 310 -52.11 -68.77 102.17
CA THR A 310 -51.03 -68.17 101.36
C THR A 310 -51.61 -67.02 100.56
N GLU A 311 -51.06 -65.83 100.73
CA GLU A 311 -51.41 -64.66 99.92
C GLU A 311 -50.32 -64.46 98.86
N THR A 312 -50.66 -64.67 97.58
CA THR A 312 -49.80 -64.32 96.44
C THR A 312 -50.06 -62.87 96.04
N LYS A 313 -49.01 -62.05 95.99
CA LYS A 313 -49.05 -60.73 95.38
C LYS A 313 -48.25 -60.77 94.09
N ASN A 314 -48.91 -60.38 93.01
CA ASN A 314 -48.27 -60.15 91.72
C ASN A 314 -47.99 -58.66 91.61
N THR A 315 -46.77 -58.31 91.26
CA THR A 315 -46.41 -56.95 90.86
C THR A 315 -45.94 -57.02 89.41
N SER A 316 -46.62 -56.29 88.53
CA SER A 316 -46.15 -56.09 87.15
C SER A 316 -45.41 -54.76 87.06
N SER A 317 -44.31 -54.76 86.30
CA SER A 317 -43.73 -53.52 85.80
C SER A 317 -44.17 -53.37 84.35
N ASP A 318 -44.88 -52.29 84.05
CA ASP A 318 -45.43 -52.03 82.72
C ASP A 318 -44.33 -51.85 81.66
N SER A 319 -44.70 -52.06 80.39
CA SER A 319 -43.83 -51.79 79.26
C SER A 319 -43.34 -50.34 79.27
N HIS A 320 -42.06 -50.14 79.01
CA HIS A 320 -41.45 -48.81 78.91
C HIS A 320 -40.74 -48.63 77.56
N TYR A 321 -40.47 -47.37 77.23
CA TYR A 321 -39.82 -46.96 75.99
C TYR A 321 -38.48 -46.29 76.26
N HIS A 322 -37.57 -46.40 75.28
CA HIS A 322 -36.29 -45.70 75.28
C HIS A 322 -36.24 -44.67 74.15
N THR A 323 -35.54 -43.56 74.39
CA THR A 323 -35.17 -42.60 73.35
C THR A 323 -33.81 -42.97 72.77
N VAL A 324 -33.66 -42.90 71.45
CA VAL A 324 -32.38 -43.11 70.75
C VAL A 324 -32.00 -41.84 69.99
N ALA A 325 -30.81 -41.30 70.26
CA ALA A 325 -30.27 -40.17 69.51
C ALA A 325 -29.67 -40.64 68.19
N ILE A 326 -30.13 -40.07 67.06
CA ILE A 326 -29.70 -40.47 65.71
C ILE A 326 -28.48 -39.65 65.23
N GLY A 327 -28.35 -38.39 65.66
CA GLY A 327 -27.23 -37.52 65.30
C GLY A 327 -27.37 -36.78 63.96
N SER A 328 -26.37 -35.97 63.61
CA SER A 328 -26.30 -35.23 62.35
C SER A 328 -25.76 -36.11 61.22
N HIS A 329 -26.26 -35.91 60.01
CA HIS A 329 -25.74 -36.54 58.80
C HIS A 329 -25.62 -35.51 57.67
N ALA A 330 -24.95 -35.88 56.58
CA ALA A 330 -24.71 -35.04 55.42
C ALA A 330 -25.01 -35.78 54.11
N HIS A 331 -25.23 -35.02 53.03
CA HIS A 331 -25.42 -35.54 51.68
C HIS A 331 -24.42 -34.92 50.73
N ALA A 332 -23.99 -35.69 49.73
CA ALA A 332 -23.25 -35.15 48.60
C ALA A 332 -24.23 -34.60 47.56
N VAL A 333 -24.01 -33.39 47.08
CA VAL A 333 -24.77 -32.77 46.00
C VAL A 333 -23.86 -32.65 44.78
N MET A 334 -24.31 -33.19 43.65
CA MET A 334 -23.58 -33.15 42.39
C MET A 334 -24.39 -32.37 41.36
N ILE A 335 -23.80 -31.32 40.78
CA ILE A 335 -24.39 -30.55 39.69
C ILE A 335 -23.75 -31.04 38.39
N ALA A 336 -24.56 -31.65 37.51
CA ALA A 336 -24.09 -32.14 36.23
C ALA A 336 -23.81 -30.98 35.26
N LEU A 337 -22.83 -31.16 34.37
CA LEU A 337 -22.57 -30.24 33.27
C LEU A 337 -23.80 -30.20 32.34
N PHE A 338 -24.22 -29.00 31.95
CA PHE A 338 -25.35 -28.79 31.06
C PHE A 338 -25.05 -27.66 30.07
N GLY A 339 -25.30 -27.91 28.78
CA GLY A 339 -25.10 -26.91 27.72
C GLY A 339 -24.61 -27.52 26.42
N ALA A 340 -24.45 -26.66 25.40
CA ALA A 340 -23.79 -27.01 24.16
C ALA A 340 -22.26 -26.96 24.30
N LEU A 341 -21.53 -27.52 23.34
CA LEU A 341 -20.06 -27.49 23.32
C LEU A 341 -19.47 -26.08 23.18
N LYS A 342 -20.27 -25.10 22.72
CA LYS A 342 -19.85 -23.72 22.52
C LYS A 342 -20.97 -22.77 22.91
N ASN A 343 -20.59 -21.64 23.50
CA ASN A 343 -21.49 -20.52 23.66
C ASN A 343 -21.76 -19.89 22.30
N THR A 344 -23.04 -19.70 21.97
CA THR A 344 -23.45 -19.14 20.70
C THR A 344 -24.59 -18.16 20.89
N ILE A 345 -24.65 -17.20 19.97
CA ILE A 345 -25.81 -16.33 19.75
C ILE A 345 -26.45 -16.70 18.41
N ASN A 346 -27.64 -16.20 18.10
CA ASN A 346 -28.20 -16.32 16.75
C ASN A 346 -27.24 -15.65 15.75
N HIS A 347 -26.80 -16.38 14.73
CA HIS A 347 -25.81 -15.90 13.75
C HIS A 347 -26.08 -16.46 12.35
N ARG A 348 -25.54 -15.77 11.33
CA ARG A 348 -25.47 -16.27 9.95
C ARG A 348 -24.01 -16.52 9.58
N LYS A 349 -23.76 -17.58 8.79
CA LYS A 349 -22.42 -17.93 8.34
C LYS A 349 -22.08 -17.14 7.08
N VAL A 350 -20.90 -16.53 7.10
CA VAL A 350 -20.29 -15.80 5.98
C VAL A 350 -18.82 -16.21 5.90
N ASN A 351 -18.22 -16.07 4.72
CA ASN A 351 -16.77 -16.09 4.61
C ASN A 351 -16.24 -14.71 4.96
N TRP A 352 -15.22 -14.65 5.80
CA TRP A 352 -14.47 -13.42 6.01
C TRP A 352 -13.47 -13.26 4.87
N ILE A 353 -13.51 -12.14 4.16
CA ILE A 353 -12.55 -11.81 3.10
C ILE A 353 -11.79 -10.54 3.44
N VAL A 354 -10.61 -10.38 2.84
CA VAL A 354 -9.77 -9.20 2.95
C VAL A 354 -9.24 -8.80 1.58
N ARG A 355 -9.06 -7.50 1.34
CA ARG A 355 -8.47 -7.01 0.09
C ARG A 355 -6.98 -7.33 0.03
N MET A 356 -6.53 -7.91 -1.09
CA MET A 356 -5.14 -8.21 -1.44
C MET A 356 -4.70 -7.08 -2.38
N ALA A 357 -3.90 -6.13 -1.89
CA ALA A 357 -3.55 -4.90 -2.62
C ALA A 357 -2.07 -4.60 -2.56
#